data_AF-A0A161M1N1-F1
#
_entry.id   AF-A0A161M1N1-F1
#
_cell.length_a   1.000
_cell.length_b   1.000
_cell.length_c   1.000
_cell.angle_alpha   90.00
_cell.angle_beta   90.00
_cell.angle_gamma   90.00
#
_symmetry.space_group_name_H-M   'P 1'
#
loop_
_entity.id
_entity.type
_entity.pdbx_description
1 polymer ?
#
loop_
_entity_poly.entity_id
_entity_poly.type
_entity_poly.pdbx_seq_one_letter_code
_entity_poly.pdbx_strand_id
1 'polypeptide(L)'
;MFIIMGDFNVRVGNSDSSNEIVFTDTALNYPRLSYDEILNKRGRALLEMMNELGFEICDGRSFSDTPAHFTFLSSVGKSIIDQV
;
A
#
# COMPACT_ATOMS: atom_id res chain seq x y z
N MET A 1 7.20 0.40 -17.78
CA MET A 1 6.63 0.69 -16.45
C MET A 1 5.31 -0.03 -16.35
N PHE A 2 5.16 -0.89 -15.35
CA PHE A 2 3.91 -1.60 -15.09
C PHE A 2 3.22 -0.93 -13.90
N ILE A 3 1.90 -0.79 -13.99
CA ILE A 3 1.04 -0.35 -12.89
C ILE A 3 -0.04 -1.41 -12.76
N ILE A 4 -0.27 -1.90 -11.55
CA ILE A 4 -1.28 -2.90 -11.24
C ILE A 4 -2.19 -2.28 -10.19
N MET A 5 -3.49 -2.19 -10.47
CA MET A 5 -4.44 -1.54 -9.57
C MET A 5 -5.77 -2.27 -9.54
N GLY A 6 -6.48 -2.18 -8.42
CA GLY A 6 -7.82 -2.74 -8.25
C GLY A 6 -8.05 -3.28 -6.84
N ASP A 7 -9.08 -4.10 -6.67
CA ASP A 7 -9.37 -4.79 -5.39
C ASP A 7 -8.50 -6.06 -5.28
N PHE A 8 -7.52 -6.02 -4.38
CA PHE A 8 -6.65 -7.15 -4.09
C PHE A 8 -7.21 -8.01 -2.94
N ASN A 9 -8.20 -7.50 -2.20
CA ASN A 9 -8.74 -8.12 -0.99
C ASN A 9 -7.64 -8.53 0.02
N VAL A 10 -6.65 -7.65 0.17
CA VAL A 10 -5.54 -7.77 1.13
C VAL A 10 -5.50 -6.56 2.05
N ARG A 11 -4.84 -6.68 3.19
CA ARG A 11 -4.58 -5.54 4.08
C ARG A 11 -3.10 -5.55 4.44
N VAL A 12 -2.41 -4.46 4.16
CA VAL A 12 -0.94 -4.35 4.27
C VAL A 12 -0.48 -3.52 5.48
N GLY A 13 -1.42 -2.94 6.23
CA GLY A 13 -1.12 -2.21 7.46
C GLY A 13 -0.26 -0.97 7.20
N ASN A 14 0.69 -0.68 8.09
CA ASN A 14 1.79 0.28 7.85
C ASN A 14 3.11 -0.42 7.49
N SER A 15 3.06 -1.63 6.92
CA SER A 15 4.26 -2.37 6.55
C SER A 15 4.92 -1.71 5.34
N ASP A 16 6.14 -1.21 5.53
CA ASP A 16 6.96 -0.57 4.49
C ASP A 16 8.39 -1.12 4.62
N SER A 17 8.82 -1.91 3.64
CA SER A 17 10.20 -2.43 3.54
C SER A 17 10.97 -1.76 2.41
N SER A 18 10.41 -0.70 1.82
CA SER A 18 10.96 0.00 0.68
C SER A 18 12.17 0.83 1.07
N ASN A 19 13.05 1.10 0.11
CA ASN A 19 14.19 1.99 0.31
C ASN A 19 13.82 3.41 -0.13
N GLU A 20 14.05 4.41 0.72
CA GLU A 20 13.78 5.84 0.43
C GLU A 20 14.35 6.30 -0.93
N ILE A 21 15.50 5.76 -1.34
CA ILE A 21 16.17 6.09 -2.60
C ILE A 21 15.28 5.79 -3.82
N VAL A 22 14.41 4.79 -3.74
CA VAL A 22 13.48 4.41 -4.82
C VAL A 22 12.50 5.55 -5.16
N PHE A 23 12.22 6.41 -4.19
CA PHE A 23 11.25 7.50 -4.33
C PHE A 23 11.90 8.87 -4.55
N THR A 24 13.22 8.95 -4.57
CA THR A 24 13.96 10.20 -4.83
C THR A 24 13.64 10.72 -6.23
N ASP A 25 13.38 12.02 -6.35
CA ASP A 25 12.96 12.70 -7.60
C ASP A 25 11.66 12.13 -8.24
N THR A 26 10.82 11.47 -7.44
CA THR A 26 9.48 11.03 -7.86
C THR A 26 8.37 11.88 -7.24
N ALA A 27 7.13 11.70 -7.70
CA ALA A 27 5.95 12.31 -7.07
C ALA A 27 5.42 11.52 -5.85
N LEU A 28 6.10 10.43 -5.47
CA LEU A 28 5.76 9.59 -4.33
C LEU A 28 6.69 9.86 -3.17
N ASN A 29 6.16 9.77 -1.95
CA ASN A 29 6.85 10.04 -0.71
C ASN A 29 7.20 8.74 0.02
N TYR A 30 8.26 8.82 0.82
CA TYR A 30 8.64 7.83 1.81
C TYR A 30 8.65 8.48 3.20
N PRO A 31 8.24 7.79 4.28
CA PRO A 31 7.65 6.44 4.29
C PRO A 31 6.17 6.45 3.89
N ARG A 32 5.63 5.25 3.64
CA ARG A 32 4.20 5.05 3.41
C ARG A 32 3.41 5.17 4.71
N LEU A 33 2.29 5.91 4.68
CA LEU A 33 1.37 6.01 5.81
C LEU A 33 -0.04 5.54 5.41
N SER A 34 -0.73 4.85 6.31
CA SER A 34 -2.06 4.28 6.11
C SER A 34 -2.91 4.34 7.38
N TYR A 35 -4.20 4.64 7.21
CA TYR A 35 -5.19 4.54 8.28
C TYR A 35 -5.61 3.10 8.60
N ASP A 36 -5.39 2.17 7.68
CA ASP A 36 -5.53 0.74 7.97
C ASP A 36 -4.21 0.20 8.53
N GLU A 37 -4.21 -0.16 9.81
CA GLU A 37 -3.04 -0.68 10.51
C GLU A 37 -2.93 -2.21 10.45
N ILE A 38 -3.94 -2.90 9.89
CA ILE A 38 -3.99 -4.36 9.90
C ILE A 38 -3.18 -4.93 8.74
N LEU A 39 -2.23 -5.79 9.07
CA LEU A 39 -1.54 -6.67 8.12
C LEU A 39 -2.14 -8.08 8.20
N ASN A 40 -2.81 -8.51 7.13
CA ASN A 40 -3.36 -9.87 7.06
C ASN A 40 -2.41 -10.84 6.34
N LYS A 41 -2.70 -12.15 6.38
CA LYS A 41 -1.85 -13.19 5.76
C LYS A 41 -1.64 -12.95 4.26
N ARG A 42 -2.66 -12.47 3.55
CA ARG A 42 -2.58 -12.20 2.11
C ARG A 42 -1.74 -10.95 1.81
N GLY A 43 -1.85 -9.92 2.64
CA GLY A 43 -1.02 -8.72 2.54
C GLY A 43 0.46 -9.03 2.75
N ARG A 44 0.79 -9.91 3.70
CA ARG A 44 2.17 -10.39 3.87
C ARG A 44 2.69 -11.08 2.61
N ALA A 45 1.93 -12.03 2.06
CA ALA A 45 2.31 -12.74 0.84
C ALA A 45 2.43 -11.79 -0.37
N LEU A 46 1.56 -10.77 -0.46
CA LEU A 46 1.66 -9.75 -1.50
C LEU A 46 2.98 -8.97 -1.38
N LEU A 47 3.31 -8.48 -0.17
CA LEU A 47 4.54 -7.73 0.08
C LEU A 47 5.80 -8.56 -0.20
N GLU A 48 5.81 -9.84 0.16
CA GLU A 48 6.91 -10.78 -0.16
C GLU A 48 7.12 -10.90 -1.68
N MET A 49 6.03 -11.13 -2.43
CA MET A 49 6.08 -11.20 -3.89
C MET A 49 6.50 -9.87 -4.54
N MET A 50 5.97 -8.74 -4.05
CA MET A 50 6.34 -7.42 -4.56
C MET A 50 7.83 -7.14 -4.36
N ASN A 51 8.38 -7.50 -3.19
CA ASN A 51 9.80 -7.37 -2.90
C ASN A 51 10.66 -8.25 -3.84
N GLU A 52 10.23 -9.47 -4.15
CA GLU A 52 10.93 -10.35 -5.11
C GLU A 52 10.90 -9.81 -6.54
N LEU A 53 9.82 -9.13 -6.93
CA LEU A 53 9.62 -8.62 -8.29
C LEU A 53 10.00 -7.13 -8.47
N GLY A 54 10.38 -6.44 -7.40
CA GLY A 54 10.72 -5.01 -7.42
C GLY A 54 9.52 -4.08 -7.62
N PHE A 55 8.35 -4.46 -7.11
CA PHE A 55 7.17 -3.59 -7.06
C PHE A 55 7.07 -2.84 -5.73
N GLU A 56 6.44 -1.66 -5.77
CA GLU A 56 6.23 -0.80 -4.62
C GLU A 56 4.74 -0.42 -4.51
N ILE A 57 4.22 -0.34 -3.28
CA ILE A 57 2.86 0.16 -3.03
C ILE A 57 2.87 1.68 -3.17
N CYS A 58 1.94 2.22 -3.96
CA CYS A 58 1.76 3.65 -4.19
C CYS A 58 0.82 4.30 -3.17
N ASP A 59 -0.18 3.57 -2.67
CA ASP A 59 -1.15 4.09 -1.71
C ASP A 59 -0.45 4.59 -0.45
N GLY A 60 -0.83 5.77 0.04
CA GLY A 60 -0.18 6.34 1.22
C GLY A 60 1.07 7.14 0.92
N ARG A 61 1.49 7.26 -0.36
CA ARG A 61 2.73 7.93 -0.77
C ARG A 61 2.53 9.21 -1.58
N SER A 62 1.35 9.48 -2.15
CA SER A 62 1.16 10.73 -2.90
C SER A 62 0.76 11.90 -1.99
N PHE A 63 1.02 13.14 -2.41
CA PHE A 63 0.65 14.34 -1.63
C PHE A 63 -0.84 14.38 -1.23
N SER A 64 -1.73 13.89 -2.10
CA SER A 64 -3.18 13.87 -1.85
C SER A 64 -3.67 12.61 -1.13
N ASP A 65 -2.81 11.61 -0.93
CA ASP A 65 -3.17 10.29 -0.38
C ASP A 65 -2.24 9.86 0.77
N THR A 66 -1.58 10.80 1.46
CA THR A 66 -0.79 10.48 2.66
C THR A 66 -1.47 11.07 3.91
N PRO A 67 -1.98 10.24 4.84
CA PRO A 67 -2.05 8.77 4.82
C PRO A 67 -3.11 8.21 3.86
N ALA A 68 -2.94 6.94 3.46
CA ALA A 68 -3.91 6.20 2.65
C ALA A 68 -5.25 6.06 3.39
N HIS A 69 -6.36 6.25 2.67
CA HIS A 69 -7.71 6.21 3.22
C HIS A 69 -8.44 4.90 2.92
N PHE A 70 -9.41 4.54 3.78
CA PHE A 70 -10.25 3.34 3.61
C PHE A 70 -10.95 3.32 2.26
N THR A 71 -10.76 2.23 1.51
CA THR A 71 -11.38 2.01 0.21
C THR A 71 -12.63 1.14 0.30
N PHE A 72 -12.78 0.41 1.42
CA PHE A 72 -13.94 -0.43 1.72
C PHE A 72 -14.57 -0.06 3.06
N LEU A 73 -15.91 0.09 3.05
CA LEU A 73 -16.74 0.36 4.22
C LEU A 73 -17.91 -0.63 4.28
N SER A 74 -18.19 -1.15 5.47
CA SER A 74 -19.34 -2.01 5.74
C SER A 74 -19.91 -1.74 7.13
N SER A 75 -21.07 -2.33 7.46
CA SER A 75 -21.67 -2.23 8.79
C SER A 75 -20.83 -2.87 9.91
N VAL A 76 -19.86 -3.73 9.55
CA VAL A 76 -19.03 -4.48 10.50
C VAL A 76 -17.59 -3.97 10.58
N GLY A 77 -17.21 -3.00 9.75
CA GLY A 77 -15.87 -2.44 9.75
C GLY A 77 -15.45 -1.82 8.42
N LYS A 78 -14.18 -1.44 8.38
CA LYS A 78 -13.55 -0.73 7.26
C LYS A 78 -12.13 -1.26 7.02
N SER A 79 -11.69 -1.20 5.77
CA SER A 79 -10.36 -1.65 5.36
C SER A 79 -9.88 -0.92 4.11
N ILE A 80 -8.57 -0.95 3.89
CA ILE A 80 -7.95 -0.61 2.61
C ILE A 80 -7.64 -1.94 1.94
N ILE A 81 -8.37 -2.24 0.86
CA ILE A 81 -8.25 -3.51 0.12
C ILE A 81 -8.00 -3.31 -1.37
N ASP A 82 -8.28 -2.12 -1.87
CA ASP A 82 -7.86 -1.68 -3.18
C ASP A 82 -6.42 -1.20 -3.08
N GLN A 83 -5.55 -1.67 -3.97
CA GLN A 83 -4.13 -1.30 -3.98
C GLN A 83 -3.72 -0.74 -5.33
N VAL A 84 -2.67 0.09 -5.32
CA VAL A 84 -1.93 0.56 -6.49
C VAL A 84 -0.43 0.34 -6.31
#